data_AF-A0ABD2P7E8-F1
#
_entry.id   AF-A0ABD2P7E8-F1
#
_cell.length_a   1.000
_cell.length_b   1.000
_cell.length_c   1.000
_cell.angle_alpha   90.00
_cell.angle_beta   90.00
_cell.angle_gamma   90.00
#
_symmetry.space_group_name_H-M   'P 1'
#
loop_
_entity.id
_entity.type
_entity.pdbx_description
1 polymer ?
#
loop_
_entity_poly.entity_id
_entity_poly.type
_entity_poly.pdbx_seq_one_letter_code
_entity_poly.pdbx_strand_id
1 'polypeptide(L)'
;MCGVMWRLLCRCLTHGYFLHFLLLFLLILQCAHGSGFFELQVLEMANPRAELSTGQCCGGAARNPVTGRCTSPCNTFFRLCLKEYQSNVSSTGSCSFGNTSSSVMGQSSFTLADPERGKLVLPFTFRWT
;
A
#
# COMPACT_ATOMS: atom_id res chain seq x y z
N MET A 1 36.34 51.93 -26.51
CA MET A 1 36.33 50.48 -26.17
C MET A 1 35.49 50.11 -24.93
N CYS A 2 34.95 51.06 -24.15
CA CYS A 2 34.12 50.75 -22.96
C CYS A 2 32.68 50.24 -23.22
N GLY A 3 32.08 50.54 -24.38
CA GLY A 3 30.66 50.21 -24.63
C GLY A 3 30.36 48.74 -24.97
N VAL A 4 31.35 48.01 -25.50
CA VAL A 4 31.20 46.60 -25.90
C VAL A 4 31.43 45.67 -24.71
N MET A 5 32.36 46.04 -23.81
CA MET A 5 32.66 45.30 -22.59
C MET A 5 31.46 45.32 -21.61
N TRP A 6 30.72 46.43 -21.51
CA TRP A 6 29.50 46.51 -20.70
C TRP A 6 28.35 45.64 -21.24
N ARG A 7 28.18 45.55 -22.56
CA ARG A 7 27.16 44.69 -23.18
C ARG A 7 27.49 43.21 -23.07
N LEU A 8 28.79 42.85 -23.14
CA LEU A 8 29.27 41.48 -22.93
C LEU A 8 29.19 41.07 -21.46
N LEU A 9 29.57 41.95 -20.52
CA LEU A 9 29.42 41.73 -19.07
C LEU A 9 27.95 41.58 -18.68
N CYS A 10 27.06 42.46 -19.17
CA CYS A 10 25.63 42.39 -18.89
C CYS A 10 24.96 41.14 -19.51
N ARG A 11 25.35 40.74 -20.74
CA ARG A 11 24.90 39.47 -21.35
C ARG A 11 25.43 38.23 -20.62
N CYS A 12 26.69 38.23 -20.17
CA CYS A 12 27.30 37.10 -19.46
C CYS A 12 26.72 36.95 -18.04
N LEU A 13 26.46 38.07 -17.35
CA LEU A 13 25.69 38.10 -16.10
C LEU A 13 24.29 37.51 -16.31
N THR A 14 23.51 37.96 -17.31
CA THR A 14 22.18 37.39 -17.59
C THR A 14 22.19 35.92 -17.98
N HIS A 15 23.23 35.46 -18.68
CA HIS A 15 23.38 34.05 -19.07
C HIS A 15 23.74 33.17 -17.86
N GLY A 16 24.61 33.65 -16.98
CA GLY A 16 24.98 32.98 -15.72
C GLY A 16 23.79 32.86 -14.77
N TYR A 17 22.99 33.92 -14.61
CA TYR A 17 21.76 33.87 -13.82
C TYR A 17 20.73 32.92 -14.42
N PHE A 18 20.57 32.90 -15.75
CA PHE A 18 19.65 31.99 -16.43
C PHE A 18 20.08 30.52 -16.28
N LEU A 19 21.38 30.23 -16.41
CA LEU A 19 21.95 28.90 -16.19
C LEU A 19 21.78 28.47 -14.73
N HIS A 20 21.96 29.38 -13.78
CA HIS A 20 21.78 29.11 -12.36
C HIS A 20 20.30 28.87 -12.00
N PHE A 21 19.38 29.65 -12.58
CA PHE A 21 17.94 29.43 -12.48
C PHE A 21 17.51 28.11 -13.12
N LEU A 22 18.08 27.76 -14.28
CA LEU A 22 17.84 26.47 -14.94
C LEU A 22 18.34 25.31 -14.09
N LEU A 23 19.55 25.41 -13.51
CA LEU A 23 20.10 24.42 -12.58
C LEU A 23 19.27 24.28 -11.32
N LEU A 24 18.84 25.39 -10.71
CA LEU A 24 17.93 25.41 -9.57
C LEU A 24 16.59 24.76 -9.92
N PHE A 25 16.03 25.08 -11.09
CA PHE A 25 14.78 24.50 -11.58
C PHE A 25 14.91 22.99 -11.82
N LEU A 26 16.03 22.53 -12.41
CA LEU A 26 16.31 21.10 -12.60
C LEU A 26 16.52 20.37 -11.27
N LEU A 27 17.18 20.99 -10.29
CA LEU A 27 17.32 20.47 -8.93
C LEU A 27 15.96 20.32 -8.23
N ILE A 28 15.07 21.30 -8.42
CA ILE A 28 13.70 21.26 -7.87
C ILE A 28 12.88 20.15 -8.55
N LEU A 29 13.01 19.96 -9.87
CA LEU A 29 12.35 18.88 -10.61
C LEU A 29 12.81 17.48 -10.19
N GLN A 30 14.05 17.33 -9.69
CA GLN A 30 14.55 16.06 -9.17
C GLN A 30 13.96 15.67 -7.81
N CYS A 31 13.30 16.61 -7.10
CA CYS A 31 12.61 16.37 -5.82
C CYS A 31 11.13 16.00 -5.98
N ALA A 32 10.71 15.44 -7.13
CA ALA A 32 9.37 14.90 -7.28
C ALA A 32 9.22 13.59 -6.49
N HIS A 33 8.92 13.70 -5.20
CA HIS A 33 8.53 12.57 -4.35
C HIS A 33 7.15 12.08 -4.76
N GLY A 34 7.04 10.80 -5.12
CA GLY A 34 5.75 10.14 -5.26
C GLY A 34 5.24 9.76 -3.86
N SER A 35 4.06 10.19 -3.49
CA SER A 35 3.41 9.73 -2.26
C SER A 35 1.95 9.41 -2.53
N GLY A 36 1.40 8.46 -1.80
CA GLY A 36 0.01 8.07 -1.96
C GLY A 36 -0.41 7.01 -0.97
N PHE A 37 -1.59 6.44 -1.24
CA PHE A 37 -2.20 5.39 -0.45
C PHE A 37 -2.53 4.22 -1.36
N PHE A 38 -2.18 3.02 -0.92
CA PHE A 38 -2.74 1.78 -1.45
C PHE A 38 -3.89 1.35 -0.54
N GLU A 39 -5.09 1.24 -1.10
CA GLU A 39 -6.30 0.89 -0.36
C GLU A 39 -6.82 -0.47 -0.82
N LEU A 40 -6.97 -1.39 0.12
CA LEU A 40 -7.64 -2.67 -0.08
C LEU A 40 -8.97 -2.65 0.66
N GLN A 41 -10.06 -2.97 -0.05
CA GLN A 41 -11.39 -3.05 0.53
C GLN A 41 -11.88 -4.51 0.55
N VAL A 42 -12.20 -5.01 1.74
CA VAL A 42 -12.87 -6.31 1.91
C VAL A 42 -14.37 -6.12 1.70
N LEU A 43 -14.95 -6.89 0.79
CA LEU A 43 -16.38 -6.83 0.46
C LEU A 43 -17.17 -7.96 1.15
N GLU A 44 -16.63 -9.17 1.09
CA GLU A 44 -17.28 -10.38 1.61
C GLU A 44 -16.23 -11.38 2.08
N MET A 45 -16.59 -12.13 3.12
CA MET A 45 -15.90 -13.35 3.53
C MET A 45 -16.91 -14.48 3.61
N ALA A 46 -16.56 -15.65 3.08
CA ALA A 46 -17.36 -16.86 3.18
C ALA A 46 -16.55 -18.00 3.81
N ASN A 47 -16.85 -18.33 5.07
CA ASN A 47 -16.37 -19.52 5.76
C ASN A 47 -17.54 -20.26 6.43
N PRO A 48 -18.43 -20.90 5.65
CA PRO A 48 -19.65 -21.53 6.18
C PRO A 48 -19.38 -22.71 7.13
N ARG A 49 -18.14 -23.23 7.14
CA ARG A 49 -17.72 -24.33 8.03
C ARG A 49 -17.06 -23.85 9.31
N ALA A 50 -16.71 -22.56 9.41
CA ALA A 50 -15.93 -21.99 10.52
C ALA A 50 -14.62 -22.77 10.79
N GLU A 51 -13.93 -23.14 9.71
CA GLU A 51 -12.70 -23.93 9.74
C GLU A 51 -11.46 -23.08 9.41
N LEU A 52 -10.32 -23.48 9.94
CA LEU A 52 -8.99 -23.01 9.56
C LEU A 52 -8.52 -23.71 8.28
N SER A 53 -7.46 -23.19 7.65
CA SER A 53 -6.82 -23.84 6.49
C SER A 53 -6.30 -25.24 6.80
N THR A 54 -6.00 -25.54 8.07
CA THR A 54 -5.61 -26.87 8.56
C THR A 54 -6.77 -27.86 8.62
N GLY A 55 -8.02 -27.41 8.42
CA GLY A 55 -9.22 -28.22 8.60
C GLY A 55 -9.66 -28.37 10.06
N GLN A 56 -9.04 -27.67 11.01
CA GLN A 56 -9.50 -27.62 12.40
C GLN A 56 -10.56 -26.51 12.59
N CYS A 57 -11.42 -26.66 13.59
CA CYS A 57 -12.36 -25.61 13.96
C CYS A 57 -11.64 -24.41 14.61
N CYS A 58 -12.14 -23.20 14.33
CA CYS A 58 -11.64 -21.99 14.97
C CYS A 58 -11.68 -22.10 16.51
N GLY A 59 -10.61 -21.66 17.16
CA GLY A 59 -10.47 -21.73 18.63
C GLY A 59 -10.41 -23.15 19.21
N GLY A 60 -10.23 -24.19 18.39
CA GLY A 60 -10.26 -25.58 18.86
C GLY A 60 -11.64 -26.07 19.25
N ALA A 61 -12.71 -25.43 18.76
CA ALA A 61 -14.08 -25.82 19.04
C ALA A 61 -14.39 -27.24 18.59
N ALA A 62 -15.33 -27.90 19.28
CA ALA A 62 -15.81 -29.21 18.88
C ALA A 62 -16.57 -29.14 17.55
N ARG A 63 -16.63 -30.28 16.85
CA ARG A 63 -17.59 -30.47 15.76
C ARG A 63 -18.89 -31.00 16.32
N ASN A 64 -19.99 -30.51 15.77
CA ASN A 64 -21.30 -31.10 16.00
C ASN A 64 -21.28 -32.54 15.43
N PRO A 65 -21.57 -33.58 16.25
CA PRO A 65 -21.45 -34.97 15.82
C PRO A 65 -22.49 -35.39 14.77
N VAL A 66 -23.57 -34.62 14.61
CA VAL A 66 -24.65 -34.88 13.64
C VAL A 66 -24.40 -34.15 12.32
N THR A 67 -24.04 -32.87 12.38
CA THR A 67 -23.88 -32.02 11.17
C THR A 67 -22.45 -31.94 10.66
N GLY A 68 -21.46 -32.37 11.45
CA GLY A 68 -20.03 -32.27 11.15
C GLY A 68 -19.47 -30.85 11.16
N ARG A 69 -20.29 -29.83 11.46
CA ARG A 69 -19.88 -28.41 11.44
C ARG A 69 -19.27 -27.99 12.77
N CYS A 70 -18.37 -27.01 12.73
CA CYS A 70 -17.82 -26.41 13.93
C CYS A 70 -18.90 -25.71 14.76
N THR A 71 -18.85 -25.87 16.08
CA THR A 71 -19.87 -25.31 16.99
C THR A 71 -19.72 -23.81 17.23
N SER A 72 -18.54 -23.25 16.97
CA SER A 72 -18.22 -21.85 17.24
C SER A 72 -17.77 -21.13 15.97
N PRO A 73 -18.20 -19.87 15.77
CA PRO A 73 -17.75 -19.07 14.64
C PRO A 73 -16.30 -18.61 14.80
N CYS A 74 -15.65 -18.29 13.68
CA CYS A 74 -14.33 -17.68 13.66
C CYS A 74 -14.44 -16.17 13.86
N ASN A 75 -13.50 -15.56 14.59
CA ASN A 75 -13.31 -14.10 14.58
C ASN A 75 -12.30 -13.76 13.48
N THR A 76 -12.78 -13.18 12.37
CA THR A 76 -11.98 -13.00 11.16
C THR A 76 -11.41 -11.58 11.08
N PHE A 77 -10.11 -11.50 10.79
CA PHE A 77 -9.39 -10.26 10.48
C PHE A 77 -8.45 -10.53 9.29
N PHE A 78 -7.97 -9.47 8.65
CA PHE A 78 -7.14 -9.57 7.44
C PHE A 78 -5.76 -8.96 7.66
N ARG A 79 -4.77 -9.52 6.98
CA ARG A 79 -3.40 -9.01 6.92
C ARG A 79 -3.06 -8.71 5.47
N LEU A 80 -2.60 -7.49 5.22
CA LEU A 80 -2.11 -7.03 3.93
C LEU A 80 -0.58 -6.97 3.97
N CYS A 81 0.07 -7.62 3.02
CA CYS A 81 1.50 -7.54 2.77
C CYS A 81 1.67 -7.12 1.31
N LEU A 82 2.25 -5.94 1.09
CA LEU A 82 2.48 -5.39 -0.23
C LEU A 82 3.99 -5.44 -0.55
N LYS A 83 4.32 -5.93 -1.73
CA LYS A 83 5.71 -6.09 -2.19
C LYS A 83 5.82 -5.87 -3.69
N GLU A 84 7.06 -5.85 -4.18
CA GLU A 84 7.39 -5.70 -5.59
C GLU A 84 6.81 -6.84 -6.43
N TYR A 85 6.61 -6.55 -7.72
CA TYR A 85 6.25 -7.57 -8.68
C TYR A 85 7.34 -8.64 -8.77
N GLN A 86 6.91 -9.91 -8.73
CA GLN A 86 7.78 -11.06 -8.91
C GLN A 86 7.21 -11.92 -10.03
N SER A 87 8.07 -12.37 -10.96
CA SER A 87 7.67 -13.29 -12.04
C SER A 87 7.21 -14.64 -11.50
N ASN A 88 7.80 -15.10 -10.39
CA ASN A 88 7.34 -16.24 -9.60
C ASN A 88 6.95 -15.75 -8.19
N VAL A 89 5.67 -15.85 -7.87
CA VAL A 89 5.11 -15.27 -6.63
C VAL A 89 5.41 -16.18 -5.44
N SER A 90 6.17 -15.66 -4.47
CA SER A 90 6.33 -16.31 -3.17
C SER A 90 5.34 -15.77 -2.14
N SER A 91 4.77 -16.63 -1.29
CA SER A 91 4.03 -16.20 -0.09
C SER A 91 4.95 -15.87 1.09
N THR A 92 6.25 -16.17 0.95
CA THR A 92 7.29 -15.90 1.95
C THR A 92 8.13 -14.68 1.56
N GLY A 93 8.76 -14.04 2.54
CA GLY A 93 9.62 -12.87 2.36
C GLY A 93 9.10 -11.60 3.04
N SER A 94 9.83 -10.51 2.88
CA SER A 94 9.49 -9.20 3.44
C SER A 94 8.50 -8.43 2.56
N CYS A 95 7.60 -7.67 3.18
CA CYS A 95 6.69 -6.76 2.47
C CYS A 95 7.42 -5.45 2.14
N SER A 96 8.09 -5.40 0.99
CA SER A 96 8.99 -4.27 0.60
C SER A 96 8.27 -2.93 0.48
N PHE A 97 6.98 -2.94 0.14
CA PHE A 97 6.14 -1.73 0.10
C PHE A 97 5.43 -1.46 1.42
N GLY A 98 5.33 -2.47 2.30
CA GLY A 98 4.80 -2.35 3.66
C GLY A 98 3.76 -3.42 3.98
N ASN A 99 3.31 -3.44 5.24
CA ASN A 99 2.22 -4.31 5.67
C ASN A 99 1.29 -3.57 6.65
N THR A 100 0.06 -4.05 6.74
CA THR A 100 -0.94 -3.57 7.70
C THR A 100 -1.94 -4.68 8.01
N SER A 101 -2.67 -4.58 9.11
CA SER A 101 -3.68 -5.55 9.51
C SER A 101 -4.94 -4.85 9.99
N SER A 102 -6.09 -5.43 9.68
CA SER A 102 -7.36 -4.94 10.22
C SER A 102 -7.62 -5.46 11.64
N SER A 103 -8.52 -4.78 12.34
CA SER A 103 -9.22 -5.37 13.48
C SER A 103 -10.12 -6.52 13.03
N VAL A 104 -10.68 -7.26 13.98
CA VAL A 104 -11.72 -8.26 13.67
C VAL A 104 -12.88 -7.57 12.94
N MET A 105 -13.12 -7.96 11.69
CA MET A 105 -14.12 -7.33 10.82
C MET A 105 -15.49 -7.99 10.97
N GLY A 106 -15.50 -9.31 11.16
CA GLY A 106 -16.73 -10.09 11.27
C GLY A 106 -16.48 -11.53 11.69
N GLN A 107 -17.56 -12.30 11.74
CA GLN A 107 -17.54 -13.72 12.10
C GLN A 107 -17.66 -14.61 10.86
N SER A 108 -16.93 -15.73 10.79
CA SER A 108 -17.04 -16.80 9.78
C SER A 108 -17.41 -16.36 8.35
N SER A 109 -18.71 -16.12 8.08
CA SER A 109 -19.20 -15.54 6.85
C SER A 109 -19.92 -14.21 7.10
N PHE A 110 -19.56 -13.16 6.36
CA PHE A 110 -20.17 -11.85 6.46
C PHE A 110 -19.97 -11.03 5.18
N THR A 111 -20.86 -10.07 4.97
CA THR A 111 -20.75 -9.04 3.93
C THR A 111 -20.57 -7.67 4.60
N LEU A 112 -19.70 -6.83 4.03
CA LEU A 112 -19.45 -5.47 4.48
C LEU A 112 -20.16 -4.49 3.54
N ALA A 113 -21.24 -3.90 4.02
CA ALA A 113 -21.93 -2.83 3.30
C ALA A 113 -21.24 -1.46 3.47
N ASP A 114 -20.50 -1.28 4.57
CA ASP A 114 -19.73 -0.07 4.86
C ASP A 114 -18.30 -0.20 4.31
N PRO A 115 -17.91 0.61 3.31
CA PRO A 115 -16.58 0.60 2.74
C PRO A 115 -15.47 0.90 3.75
N GLU A 116 -15.72 1.77 4.72
CA GLU A 116 -14.69 2.24 5.64
C GLU A 116 -14.28 1.15 6.64
N ARG A 117 -15.25 0.36 7.09
CA ARG A 117 -15.00 -0.79 7.97
C ARG A 117 -14.23 -1.92 7.29
N GLY A 118 -14.35 -2.02 5.97
CA GLY A 118 -13.65 -3.01 5.13
C GLY A 118 -12.26 -2.58 4.66
N LYS A 119 -11.81 -1.36 4.97
CA LYS A 119 -10.64 -0.75 4.35
C LYS A 119 -9.34 -1.03 5.12
N LEU A 120 -8.31 -1.47 4.40
CA LEU A 120 -6.93 -1.51 4.85
C LEU A 120 -6.14 -0.49 4.03
N VAL A 121 -5.55 0.49 4.71
CA VAL A 121 -4.80 1.59 4.09
C VAL A 121 -3.30 1.40 4.34
N LEU A 122 -2.52 1.49 3.29
CA LEU A 122 -1.06 1.44 3.34
C LEU A 122 -0.48 2.71 2.70
N PRO A 123 0.06 3.65 3.50
CA PRO A 123 0.69 4.85 2.97
C PRO A 123 2.07 4.54 2.38
N PHE A 124 2.42 5.20 1.28
CA PHE A 124 3.75 5.09 0.66
C PHE A 124 4.33 6.45 0.28
N THR A 125 5.65 6.53 0.22
CA THR A 125 6.43 7.74 -0.16
C THR A 125 7.39 7.50 -1.32
N PHE A 126 7.21 6.37 -2.03
CA PHE A 126 7.95 6.04 -3.24
C PHE A 126 7.09 6.27 -4.49
N ARG A 127 7.74 6.30 -5.66
CA ARG A 127 7.03 6.35 -6.94
C ARG A 127 6.33 5.03 -7.21
N TRP A 128 5.01 5.05 -7.39
CA TRP A 128 4.24 3.87 -7.78
C TRP A 128 4.64 3.40 -9.19
N THR A 129 4.87 2.09 -9.34
CA THR A 129 5.29 1.43 -10.60
C THR A 129 4.27 0.42 -11.03
#